data_AF-A0A0F9FX71-F1
#
_entry.id   AF-A0A0F9FX71-F1
#
_cell.length_a   1.000
_cell.length_b   1.000
_cell.length_c   1.000
_cell.angle_alpha   90.00
_cell.angle_beta   90.00
_cell.angle_gamma   90.00
#
_symmetry.space_group_name_H-M   'P 1'
#
loop_
_entity.id
_entity.type
_entity.pdbx_description
1 polymer ?
#
loop_
_entity_poly.entity_id
_entity_poly.type
_entity_poly.pdbx_seq_one_letter_code
_entity_poly.pdbx_strand_id
1 'polypeptide(L)'
;GLGRPMVQLSQSNETFCQRLFVTGDQPQSYLDAGHECKDLLVASAAATRLLKNVKIQERMAELNERVAKGTVATVQERKEILTTIARDKSPERTRAIQELNKMDGAYAPEQLEVLAVVQTHITGYKRVERKG
;
A
#
# COMPACT_ATOMS: atom_id res chain seq x y z
N GLY A 1 4.39 6.62 9.93
CA GLY A 1 3.91 5.23 9.97
C GLY A 1 5.10 4.34 10.20
N LEU A 2 5.17 3.70 11.36
CA LEU A 2 6.27 2.81 11.71
C LEU A 2 6.10 1.53 10.88
N GLY A 3 7.08 1.23 10.01
CA GLY A 3 7.10 0.00 9.24
C GLY A 3 7.05 -1.22 10.17
N ARG A 4 6.47 -2.32 9.69
CA ARG A 4 6.40 -3.58 10.42
C ARG A 4 7.81 -3.96 10.91
N PRO A 5 8.00 -4.33 12.20
CA PRO A 5 9.32 -4.69 12.70
C PRO A 5 9.90 -5.87 11.90
N MET A 6 11.16 -5.75 11.52
CA MET A 6 11.86 -6.72 10.67
C MET A 6 11.96 -8.06 11.41
N VAL A 7 11.57 -9.16 10.74
CA VAL A 7 11.62 -10.50 11.33
C VAL A 7 13.07 -10.91 11.51
N GLN A 8 13.44 -11.27 12.74
CA GLN A 8 14.79 -11.75 13.06
C GLN A 8 14.94 -13.22 12.65
N LEU A 9 15.76 -13.45 11.62
CA LEU A 9 16.13 -14.76 11.08
C LEU A 9 17.61 -15.08 11.40
N SER A 10 17.96 -16.36 11.37
CA SER A 10 19.38 -16.73 11.30
C SER A 10 19.98 -16.27 9.97
N GLN A 11 21.30 -16.10 9.92
CA GLN A 11 21.98 -15.69 8.69
C GLN A 11 21.69 -16.63 7.52
N SER A 12 21.68 -17.94 7.76
CA SER A 12 21.34 -18.95 6.74
C SER A 12 19.92 -18.76 6.21
N ASN A 13 18.92 -18.60 7.09
CA ASN A 13 17.53 -18.37 6.67
C ASN A 13 17.33 -17.04 5.93
N GLU A 14 18.06 -15.99 6.34
CA GLU A 14 18.01 -14.71 5.63
C GLU A 14 18.63 -14.84 4.22
N THR A 15 19.77 -15.52 4.08
CA THR A 15 20.37 -15.82 2.77
C THR A 15 19.41 -16.62 1.88
N PHE A 16 18.74 -17.64 2.44
CA PHE A 16 17.73 -18.41 1.73
C PHE A 16 16.62 -17.51 1.17
N CYS A 17 16.02 -16.66 2.01
CA CYS A 17 14.97 -15.73 1.61
C CYS A 17 15.44 -14.78 0.50
N GLN A 18 16.63 -14.19 0.63
CA GLN A 18 17.16 -13.24 -0.35
C GLN A 18 17.44 -13.90 -1.70
N ARG A 19 18.09 -15.06 -1.71
CA ARG A 19 18.39 -15.81 -2.94
C ARG A 19 17.11 -16.27 -3.62
N LEU A 20 16.15 -16.78 -2.87
CA LEU A 20 14.89 -17.25 -3.43
C LEU A 20 14.07 -16.09 -4.00
N PHE A 21 14.04 -14.95 -3.33
CA PHE A 21 13.35 -13.76 -3.81
C PHE A 21 13.89 -13.26 -5.15
N VAL A 22 15.22 -13.33 -5.35
CA VAL A 22 15.87 -12.87 -6.58
C VAL A 22 15.74 -13.89 -7.71
N THR A 23 15.90 -15.19 -7.41
CA THR A 23 16.07 -16.23 -8.43
C THR A 23 14.82 -17.06 -8.70
N GLY A 24 13.91 -17.19 -7.72
CA GLY A 24 12.81 -18.15 -7.75
C GLY A 24 13.23 -19.63 -7.64
N ASP A 25 14.53 -19.92 -7.54
CA ASP A 25 15.06 -21.27 -7.51
C ASP A 25 15.17 -21.79 -6.06
N GLN A 26 14.21 -22.61 -5.64
CA GLN A 26 14.16 -23.18 -4.30
C GLN A 26 15.37 -24.07 -3.94
N PRO A 27 15.69 -25.13 -4.71
CA PRO A 27 16.81 -26.00 -4.36
C PRO A 27 18.14 -25.25 -4.35
N GLN A 28 18.40 -24.37 -5.32
CA GLN A 28 19.65 -23.63 -5.35
C GLN A 28 19.75 -22.61 -4.21
N SER A 29 18.66 -21.89 -3.90
CA SER A 29 18.66 -20.94 -2.78
C SER A 29 18.89 -21.62 -1.43
N TYR A 30 18.43 -22.86 -1.27
CA TYR A 30 18.65 -23.66 -0.07
C TYR A 30 20.13 -24.08 0.07
N LEU A 31 20.78 -24.46 -1.03
CA LEU A 31 22.21 -24.75 -1.07
C LEU A 31 23.05 -23.49 -0.80
N ASP A 32 22.69 -22.36 -1.43
CA ASP A 32 23.39 -21.08 -1.26
C ASP A 32 23.28 -20.54 0.18
N ALA A 33 22.23 -20.94 0.90
CA ALA A 33 22.06 -20.67 2.33
C ALA A 33 22.98 -21.51 3.24
N GLY A 34 23.81 -22.38 2.65
CA GLY A 34 24.78 -23.22 3.36
C GLY A 34 24.20 -24.53 3.88
N HIS A 35 23.03 -24.96 3.41
CA HIS A 35 22.46 -26.23 3.81
C HIS A 35 23.03 -27.38 2.97
N GLU A 36 23.41 -28.47 3.64
CA GLU A 36 23.89 -29.68 2.99
C GLU A 36 22.74 -30.62 2.63
N CYS A 37 22.81 -31.23 1.44
CA CYS A 37 21.89 -32.28 1.01
C CYS A 37 22.54 -33.18 -0.05
N LYS A 38 21.99 -34.39 -0.20
CA LYS A 38 22.55 -35.42 -1.09
C LYS A 38 22.41 -35.09 -2.57
N ASP A 39 21.31 -34.44 -2.94
CA ASP A 39 20.97 -34.08 -4.31
C ASP A 39 19.96 -32.92 -4.33
N LEU A 40 19.71 -32.37 -5.52
CA LEU A 40 18.79 -31.25 -5.73
C LEU A 40 17.32 -31.60 -5.43
N LEU A 41 16.91 -32.86 -5.56
CA LEU A 41 15.55 -33.28 -5.24
C LEU A 41 15.31 -33.20 -3.72
N VAL A 42 16.28 -33.66 -2.93
CA VAL A 42 16.26 -33.52 -1.47
C VAL A 42 16.32 -32.04 -1.06
N ALA A 43 17.17 -31.24 -1.72
CA ALA A 43 17.24 -29.79 -1.50
C ALA A 43 15.88 -29.12 -1.73
N SER A 44 15.22 -29.44 -2.84
CA SER A 44 13.91 -28.90 -3.21
C SER A 44 12.84 -29.24 -2.18
N ALA A 45 12.76 -30.52 -1.78
CA ALA A 45 11.82 -30.96 -0.75
C ALA A 45 12.10 -30.32 0.63
N ALA A 46 13.36 -30.07 0.96
CA ALA A 46 13.75 -29.35 2.18
C ALA A 46 13.39 -27.86 2.12
N ALA A 47 13.67 -27.19 1.00
CA ALA A 47 13.31 -25.81 0.74
C ALA A 47 11.79 -25.58 0.82
N THR A 48 11.01 -26.46 0.21
CA THR A 48 9.53 -26.43 0.30
C THR A 48 9.05 -26.56 1.75
N ARG A 49 9.69 -27.39 2.58
CA ARG A 49 9.38 -27.48 4.01
C ARG A 49 9.77 -26.21 4.76
N LEU A 50 10.94 -25.64 4.45
CA LEU A 50 11.43 -24.39 5.04
C LEU A 50 10.48 -23.21 4.73
N LEU A 51 9.89 -23.17 3.53
CA LEU A 51 8.91 -22.15 3.12
C LEU A 51 7.58 -22.20 3.89
N LYS A 52 7.32 -23.26 4.66
CA LYS A 52 6.17 -23.32 5.57
C LYS A 52 6.46 -22.68 6.93
N ASN A 53 7.71 -22.28 7.19
CA ASN A 53 8.07 -21.58 8.43
C ASN A 53 7.47 -20.17 8.40
N VAL A 54 6.69 -19.82 9.43
CA VAL A 54 5.99 -18.53 9.53
C VAL A 54 6.95 -17.35 9.40
N LYS A 55 8.13 -17.40 10.02
CA LYS A 55 9.10 -16.30 9.94
C LYS A 55 9.68 -16.12 8.53
N ILE A 56 9.86 -17.21 7.79
CA ILE A 56 10.30 -17.17 6.38
C ILE A 56 9.19 -16.55 5.51
N GLN A 57 7.94 -16.96 5.72
CA GLN A 57 6.79 -16.40 4.99
C GLN A 57 6.63 -14.90 5.25
N GLU A 58 6.75 -14.47 6.50
CA GLU A 58 6.71 -13.06 6.87
C GLU A 58 7.85 -12.27 6.22
N ARG A 59 9.07 -12.83 6.17
CA ARG A 59 10.20 -12.20 5.49
C ARG A 59 9.97 -12.07 3.99
N MET A 60 9.48 -13.13 3.33
CA MET A 60 9.13 -13.09 1.91
C MET A 60 8.01 -12.08 1.63
N ALA A 61 7.02 -11.94 2.52
CA ALA A 61 5.98 -10.93 2.41
C ALA A 61 6.55 -9.51 2.53
N GLU A 62 7.48 -9.28 3.46
CA GLU A 62 8.17 -7.98 3.61
C GLU A 62 8.96 -7.61 2.35
N LEU A 63 9.71 -8.56 1.76
CA LEU A 63 10.45 -8.34 0.51
C LEU A 63 9.52 -7.95 -0.64
N ASN A 64 8.38 -8.64 -0.78
CA ASN A 64 7.36 -8.32 -1.77
C ASN A 64 6.72 -6.93 -1.51
N GLU A 65 6.40 -6.60 -0.26
CA GLU A 65 5.84 -5.29 0.10
C GLU A 65 6.82 -4.14 -0.21
N ARG A 66 8.12 -4.36 0.01
CA ARG A 66 9.17 -3.39 -0.32
C ARG A 66 9.25 -3.13 -1.82
N VAL A 67 9.17 -4.18 -2.65
CA VAL A 67 9.12 -4.01 -4.12
C VAL A 67 7.82 -3.33 -4.55
N ALA A 68 6.67 -3.71 -3.98
CA ALA A 68 5.40 -3.06 -4.29
C ALA A 68 5.43 -1.55 -3.97
N LYS A 69 5.98 -1.18 -2.81
CA LYS A 69 6.20 0.23 -2.43
C LYS A 69 7.16 0.95 -3.37
N GLY A 70 8.23 0.29 -3.82
CA GLY A 70 9.18 0.85 -4.80
C GLY A 70 8.64 0.95 -6.22
N THR A 71 7.57 0.21 -6.56
CA THR A 71 6.97 0.21 -7.91
C THR A 71 5.97 1.36 -8.09
N VAL A 72 5.39 1.87 -7.00
CA VAL A 72 4.44 3.00 -7.04
C VAL A 72 5.22 4.31 -6.99
N ALA A 73 5.05 5.15 -8.03
CA ALA A 73 5.65 6.48 -8.06
C ALA A 73 5.21 7.31 -6.85
N THR A 74 6.19 7.90 -6.16
CA THR A 74 5.99 8.79 -5.03
C THR A 74 5.21 10.04 -5.43
N VAL A 75 4.67 10.76 -4.44
CA VAL A 75 4.03 12.07 -4.68
C VAL A 75 5.00 13.02 -5.39
N GLN A 76 6.28 13.01 -5.01
CA GLN A 76 7.30 13.88 -5.58
C GLN A 76 7.57 13.55 -7.05
N GLU A 77 7.81 12.29 -7.39
CA GLU A 77 8.05 11.87 -8.78
C GLU A 77 6.85 12.21 -9.67
N ARG A 78 5.62 11.99 -9.18
CA ARG A 78 4.41 12.40 -9.92
C ARG A 78 4.35 13.91 -10.13
N LYS A 79 4.70 14.72 -9.12
CA LYS A 79 4.77 16.19 -9.26
C LYS A 79 5.81 16.63 -10.27
N GLU A 80 6.98 15.99 -10.32
CA GLU A 80 8.04 16.28 -11.27
C GLU A 80 7.62 15.96 -12.71
N ILE A 81 6.98 14.80 -12.93
CA ILE A 81 6.40 14.43 -14.22
C ILE A 81 5.33 15.45 -14.65
N LEU A 82 4.38 15.75 -13.76
CA LEU A 82 3.31 16.71 -14.05
C LEU A 82 3.86 18.12 -14.31
N THR A 83 4.87 18.55 -13.57
CA THR A 83 5.54 19.86 -13.80
C THR A 83 6.21 19.91 -15.16
N THR A 84 6.83 18.81 -15.60
CA THR A 84 7.43 18.71 -16.92
C THR A 84 6.37 18.88 -18.02
N ILE A 85 5.25 18.15 -17.92
CA ILE A 85 4.10 18.28 -18.84
C ILE A 85 3.52 19.70 -18.81
N ALA A 86 3.39 20.31 -17.63
CA ALA A 86 2.86 21.66 -17.47
C ALA A 86 3.76 22.76 -18.08
N ARG A 87 5.07 22.54 -18.13
CA ARG A 87 6.03 23.47 -18.75
C ARG A 87 6.11 23.30 -20.26
N ASP A 88 5.94 22.08 -20.76
CA ASP A 88 5.97 21.79 -22.20
C ASP A 88 4.67 22.21 -22.91
N LYS A 89 4.71 22.52 -24.20
CA LYS A 89 3.52 22.87 -25.02
C LYS A 89 2.66 21.63 -25.36
N SER A 90 2.64 20.65 -24.46
CA SER A 90 1.82 19.45 -24.57
C SER A 90 0.32 19.81 -24.47
N PRO A 91 -0.55 19.16 -25.26
CA PRO A 91 -2.01 19.28 -25.13
C PRO A 91 -2.53 18.97 -23.71
N GLU A 92 -1.79 18.17 -22.95
CA GLU A 92 -2.12 17.74 -21.59
C GLU A 92 -1.74 18.78 -20.52
N ARG A 93 -1.06 19.89 -20.88
CA ARG A 93 -0.61 20.95 -19.96
C ARG A 93 -1.71 21.40 -18.99
N THR A 94 -2.90 21.70 -19.48
CA THR A 94 -4.00 22.20 -18.64
C THR A 94 -4.44 21.15 -17.61
N ARG A 95 -4.48 19.87 -18.00
CA ARG A 95 -4.79 18.78 -17.08
C ARG A 95 -3.69 18.61 -16.05
N ALA A 96 -2.42 18.70 -16.44
CA ALA A 96 -1.30 18.61 -15.52
C ALA A 96 -1.32 19.71 -14.44
N ILE A 97 -1.62 20.95 -14.83
CA ILE A 97 -1.78 22.07 -13.89
C ILE A 97 -2.96 21.84 -12.94
N GLN A 98 -4.10 21.35 -13.45
CA GLN A 98 -5.26 21.02 -12.62
C GLN A 98 -4.95 19.94 -11.59
N GLU A 99 -4.26 18.88 -11.99
CA GLU A 99 -3.86 17.81 -11.07
C GLU A 99 -2.87 18.31 -10.01
N LEU A 100 -1.89 19.16 -10.39
CA LEU A 100 -0.99 19.81 -9.42
C LEU A 100 -1.78 20.65 -8.40
N ASN A 101 -2.72 21.47 -8.84
CA ASN A 101 -3.55 22.30 -7.96
C ASN A 101 -4.39 21.46 -6.98
N LYS A 102 -4.94 20.32 -7.43
CA LYS A 102 -5.65 19.38 -6.55
C LYS A 102 -4.70 18.76 -5.52
N MET A 103 -3.50 18.38 -5.93
CA MET A 103 -2.48 17.80 -5.04
C MET A 103 -1.98 18.80 -3.98
N ASP A 104 -1.98 20.09 -4.28
CA ASP A 104 -1.59 21.16 -3.36
C ASP A 104 -2.75 21.66 -2.48
N GLY A 105 -3.95 21.10 -2.64
CA GLY A 105 -5.13 21.48 -1.85
C GLY A 105 -5.72 22.84 -2.23
N ALA A 106 -5.36 23.41 -3.39
CA ALA A 106 -5.88 24.70 -3.86
C ALA A 106 -7.40 24.70 -4.10
N TYR A 107 -8.03 23.52 -4.14
CA TYR A 107 -9.48 23.33 -4.26
C TYR A 107 -10.13 22.73 -3.01
N ALA A 108 -9.42 22.66 -1.87
CA ALA A 108 -10.03 22.22 -0.63
C ALA A 108 -11.12 23.23 -0.21
N PRO A 109 -12.37 22.81 0.02
CA PRO A 109 -13.43 23.72 0.47
C PRO A 109 -13.06 24.29 1.85
N GLU A 110 -13.34 25.58 2.06
CA GLU A 110 -13.31 26.17 3.41
C GLU A 110 -14.27 25.36 4.30
N GLN A 111 -13.77 24.86 5.43
CA GLN A 111 -14.61 24.15 6.38
C GLN A 111 -15.60 25.16 7.01
N LEU A 112 -16.87 25.06 6.63
CA LEU A 112 -17.95 25.80 7.28
C LEU A 112 -18.37 25.03 8.55
N GLU A 113 -18.05 25.56 9.73
CA GLU A 113 -18.63 25.07 10.98
C GLU A 113 -20.12 25.47 11.04
N VAL A 114 -21.02 24.48 11.00
CA VAL A 114 -22.46 24.72 11.15
C VAL A 114 -22.81 24.79 12.64
N LEU A 115 -22.89 26.01 13.18
CA LEU A 115 -23.34 26.31 14.54
C LEU A 115 -24.84 26.65 14.57
N ALA A 116 -25.74 25.70 14.34
CA ALA A 116 -27.15 25.93 14.67
C ALA A 116 -27.96 24.65 14.91
N VAL A 117 -28.52 24.52 16.11
CA VAL A 117 -29.59 23.59 16.42
C VAL A 117 -30.92 24.31 16.21
N VAL A 118 -31.72 23.86 15.24
CA VAL A 118 -33.09 24.37 15.02
C VAL A 118 -34.06 23.46 15.77
N GLN A 119 -34.63 23.94 16.89
CA GLN A 119 -35.79 23.31 17.52
C GLN A 119 -37.07 23.88 16.92
N THR A 120 -37.86 23.04 16.26
CA THR A 120 -39.21 23.39 15.79
C THR A 120 -40.25 22.89 16.79
N HIS A 121 -41.11 23.79 17.28
CA HIS A 121 -42.34 23.43 18.01
C HIS A 121 -43.50 23.45 17.03
N ILE A 122 -44.13 22.30 16.82
CA ILE A 122 -45.36 22.18 16.03
C ILE A 122 -46.55 22.27 16.98
N THR A 123 -47.32 23.35 16.90
CA THR A 123 -48.60 23.49 17.62
C THR A 123 -49.73 22.96 16.75
N GLY A 124 -50.34 21.84 17.15
CA GLY A 124 -51.45 21.21 16.44
C GLY A 124 -52.77 21.97 16.59
N TYR A 125 -53.47 22.22 15.48
CA TYR A 125 -54.85 22.75 15.49
C TYR A 125 -55.86 21.63 15.76
N LYS A 126 -56.75 21.83 16.75
CA LYS A 126 -57.89 20.92 17.02
C LYS A 126 -59.00 21.14 15.99
N ARG A 127 -59.47 20.04 15.40
CA ARG A 127 -60.63 19.98 14.50
C ARG A 127 -61.91 20.19 15.31
N VAL A 128 -62.76 21.14 14.90
CA VAL A 128 -64.07 21.37 15.51
C VAL A 128 -65.09 20.45 14.83
N GLU A 129 -65.67 19.51 15.57
CA GLU A 129 -66.78 18.70 15.09
C GLU A 129 -68.07 19.53 15.10
N ARG A 130 -68.74 19.62 13.95
CA ARG A 130 -70.09 20.20 13.86
C ARG A 130 -71.09 19.14 14.32
N LYS A 131 -71.77 19.39 15.44
CA LYS A 131 -72.98 18.67 15.81
C LYS A 131 -74.15 19.19 14.95
N GLY A 132 -74.87 18.26 14.31
CA GLY A 132 -76.23 18.50 13.82
C GLY A 132 -77.24 18.46 14.94
#